data_AF-K1SWH3-F1
#
_entry.id   AF-K1SWH3-F1
#
_cell.length_a   1.000
_cell.length_b   1.000
_cell.length_c   1.000
_cell.angle_alpha   90.00
_cell.angle_beta   90.00
_cell.angle_gamma   90.00
#
_symmetry.space_group_name_H-M   'P 1'
#
loop_
_entity.id
_entity.type
_entity.pdbx_description
1 polymer ?
#
loop_
_entity_poly.entity_id
_entity_poly.type
_entity_poly.pdbx_seq_one_letter_code
_entity_poly.pdbx_strand_id
1 'polypeptide(L)' 'GGFSMSSQRKQQRAHRAEVQRVRAEMLGVRRELEQAYNEFDNITDPLLMEACIYEINALRAKYNCAVHDLKNLTQ' A
#
# COMPACT_ATOMS: atom_id res chain seq x y z
N GLY A 1 11.16 26.82 29.13
CA GLY A 1 10.95 25.44 28.66
C GLY A 1 10.50 25.34 27.21
N GLY A 2 11.27 25.88 26.24
CA GLY A 2 10.88 25.90 24.82
C GLY A 2 11.27 24.69 23.97
N PHE A 3 12.22 23.86 24.44
CA PHE A 3 12.75 22.73 23.67
C PHE A 3 11.81 21.51 23.59
N SER A 4 10.87 21.37 24.53
CA SER A 4 9.98 20.20 24.57
C SER A 4 8.84 20.28 23.54
N MET A 5 8.24 21.48 23.36
CA MET A 5 7.12 21.67 22.42
C MET A 5 7.52 21.57 20.94
N SER A 6 8.73 22.00 20.58
CA SER A 6 9.22 21.93 19.19
C SER A 6 9.49 20.49 18.74
N SER A 7 10.02 19.66 19.64
CA SER A 7 10.24 18.22 19.41
C SER A 7 8.91 17.49 19.15
N GLN A 8 7.89 17.78 19.97
CA GLN A 8 6.57 17.15 19.87
C GLN A 8 5.85 17.49 18.55
N ARG A 9 5.95 18.74 18.08
CA ARG A 9 5.42 19.15 16.77
C ARG A 9 6.14 18.46 15.60
N LYS A 10 7.46 18.30 15.71
CA LYS A 10 8.27 17.60 14.69
C LYS A 10 7.87 16.13 14.60
N GLN A 11 7.65 15.47 15.74
CA GLN A 11 7.24 14.08 15.82
C GLN A 11 5.82 13.87 15.26
N GLN A 12 4.87 14.75 15.57
CA GLN A 12 3.53 14.72 14.96
C GLN A 12 3.56 14.91 13.44
N ARG A 13 4.42 15.80 12.93
CA ARG A 13 4.56 16.01 11.48
C ARG A 13 5.16 14.78 10.80
N ALA A 14 6.19 14.18 11.40
CA ALA A 14 6.79 12.94 10.89
C ALA A 14 5.78 11.79 10.85
N HIS A 15 5.01 11.62 11.93
CA HIS A 15 3.95 10.62 12.00
C HIS A 15 2.87 10.84 10.93
N ARG A 16 2.41 12.08 10.73
CA ARG A 16 1.46 12.40 9.65
C ARG A 16 2.03 12.11 8.27
N ALA A 17 3.30 12.44 8.04
CA ALA A 17 3.96 12.16 6.77
C ALA A 17 4.03 10.65 6.50
N GLU A 18 4.32 9.85 7.53
CA GLU A 18 4.38 8.39 7.41
C GLU A 18 3.00 7.79 7.12
N VAL A 19 1.96 8.23 7.82
CA VAL A 19 0.57 7.81 7.52
C VAL A 19 0.19 8.13 6.07
N GLN A 20 0.55 9.31 5.56
CA GLN A 20 0.29 9.65 4.14
C GLN A 20 1.10 8.79 3.17
N ARG A 21 2.35 8.47 3.51
CA ARG A 21 3.22 7.60 2.70
C ARG A 21 2.61 6.20 2.55
N VAL A 22 2.27 5.56 3.66
CA VAL A 22 1.68 4.21 3.67
C VAL A 22 0.31 4.21 2.97
N ARG A 23 -0.49 5.27 3.16
CA ARG A 23 -1.77 5.41 2.45
C ARG A 23 -1.59 5.56 0.94
N ALA A 24 -0.59 6.32 0.49
CA ALA A 24 -0.28 6.46 -0.93
C ALA A 24 0.18 5.13 -1.54
N GLU A 25 1.02 4.37 -0.83
CA GLU A 25 1.44 3.03 -1.23
C GLU A 25 0.26 2.08 -1.36
N MET A 26 -0.63 2.03 -0.35
CA MET A 26 -1.85 1.22 -0.39
C MET A 26 -2.72 1.54 -1.60
N LEU A 27 -2.90 2.82 -1.93
CA LEU A 27 -3.66 3.24 -3.11
C LEU A 27 -2.96 2.87 -4.42
N GLY A 28 -1.63 2.91 -4.46
CA GLY A 28 -0.82 2.46 -5.60
C GLY A 28 -1.02 0.97 -5.86
N VAL A 29 -0.82 0.13 -4.84
CA VAL A 29 -1.02 -1.33 -4.95
C VAL A 29 -2.47 -1.67 -5.35
N ARG A 30 -3.45 -0.89 -4.87
CA ARG A 30 -4.85 -1.09 -5.27
C ARG A 30 -5.07 -0.85 -6.76
N ARG A 31 -4.43 0.18 -7.34
CA ARG A 31 -4.50 0.45 -8.78
C ARG A 31 -3.81 -0.64 -9.60
N GLU A 32 -2.65 -1.10 -9.15
CA GLU A 32 -1.94 -2.22 -9.78
C GLU A 32 -2.80 -3.49 -9.76
N LEU A 33 -3.51 -3.76 -8.65
CA LEU A 33 -4.49 -4.85 -8.58
C LEU A 33 -5.63 -4.67 -9.59
N GLU A 34 -6.25 -3.49 -9.63
CA GLU A 34 -7.33 -3.18 -10.59
C GLU A 34 -6.86 -3.41 -12.04
N GLN A 35 -5.62 -3.01 -12.37
CA GLN A 35 -5.03 -3.26 -13.68
C GLN A 35 -4.79 -4.75 -13.94
N ALA A 36 -4.18 -5.47 -13.00
CA ALA A 36 -3.89 -6.89 -13.15
C ALA A 36 -5.18 -7.73 -13.32
N TYR A 37 -6.28 -7.39 -12.64
CA TYR A 37 -7.58 -8.03 -12.89
C TYR A 37 -8.11 -7.72 -14.29
N ASN A 38 -8.02 -6.48 -14.76
CA ASN A 38 -8.46 -6.14 -16.11
C ASN A 38 -7.63 -6.88 -17.17
N GLU A 39 -6.33 -7.05 -16.96
CA GLU A 39 -5.47 -7.83 -17.84
C GLU A 39 -5.84 -9.31 -17.80
N PHE A 40 -6.04 -9.88 -16.61
CA PHE A 40 -6.51 -11.26 -16.42
C PHE A 40 -7.77 -11.58 -17.21
N ASP A 41 -8.77 -10.69 -17.19
CA ASP A 41 -10.04 -10.86 -17.90
C ASP A 41 -9.88 -10.93 -19.43
N ASN A 42 -8.78 -10.39 -19.97
CA ASN A 42 -8.49 -10.38 -21.40
C ASN A 42 -7.41 -11.40 -21.82
N ILE A 43 -6.79 -12.10 -20.86
CA ILE A 43 -5.77 -13.13 -21.15
C ILE A 43 -6.46 -14.40 -21.65
N THR A 44 -6.01 -14.87 -22.81
CA THR A 44 -6.44 -16.16 -23.41
C THR A 44 -5.33 -17.20 -23.43
N ASP A 45 -4.08 -16.79 -23.17
CA ASP A 45 -2.93 -17.68 -23.06
C ASP A 45 -2.83 -18.26 -21.64
N PRO A 46 -2.90 -19.60 -21.47
CA PRO A 46 -2.79 -20.25 -20.16
C PRO A 46 -1.50 -19.94 -19.40
N LEU A 47 -0.37 -19.76 -20.08
CA LEU A 47 0.91 -19.46 -19.40
C LEU A 47 0.94 -18.03 -18.85
N LEU A 48 0.35 -17.09 -19.60
CA LEU A 48 0.18 -15.71 -19.12
C LEU A 48 -0.86 -15.63 -17.99
N MET A 49 -1.87 -16.51 -18.02
CA MET A 49 -2.89 -16.59 -16.97
C MET A 49 -2.27 -17.00 -15.63
N GLU A 50 -1.41 -18.03 -15.62
CA GLU A 50 -0.69 -18.45 -14.43
C GLU A 50 0.22 -17.34 -13.89
N ALA A 51 0.99 -16.68 -14.76
CA ALA A 51 1.84 -15.56 -14.37
C ALA A 51 1.02 -14.41 -13.74
N CYS A 52 -0.13 -14.07 -14.34
CA CYS A 52 -1.04 -13.05 -13.84
C CYS A 52 -1.64 -13.43 -12.47
N ILE A 53 -1.96 -14.70 -12.24
CA ILE A 53 -2.43 -15.20 -10.93
C ILE A 53 -1.35 -15.00 -9.85
N TYR A 54 -0.09 -15.34 -10.15
CA TYR A 54 1.02 -15.10 -9.22
C TYR A 54 1.20 -13.60 -8.91
N GLU A 55 1.09 -12.74 -9.93
CA GLU A 55 1.19 -11.30 -9.78
C GLU A 55 0.05 -10.73 -8.91
N ILE A 56 -1.20 -11.10 -9.19
CA ILE A 56 -2.37 -10.70 -8.38
C ILE A 56 -2.19 -11.15 -6.92
N ASN A 57 -1.70 -12.36 -6.68
CA ASN A 57 -1.47 -12.86 -5.33
C ASN A 57 -0.37 -12.08 -4.59
N ALA A 58 0.74 -11.75 -5.29
CA ALA A 58 1.80 -10.92 -4.73
C ALA A 58 1.30 -9.51 -4.40
N LEU A 59 0.51 -8.90 -5.29
CA LEU A 59 -0.11 -7.59 -5.08
C LEU A 59 -1.12 -7.62 -3.92
N ARG A 60 -1.94 -8.67 -3.79
CA ARG A 60 -2.84 -8.86 -2.64
C ARG A 60 -2.06 -8.93 -1.33
N ALA A 61 -0.94 -9.67 -1.29
CA ALA A 61 -0.08 -9.74 -0.11
C ALA A 61 0.49 -8.36 0.26
N LYS A 62 1.02 -7.62 -0.72
CA LYS A 62 1.51 -6.24 -0.52
C LYS A 62 0.41 -5.31 0.00
N TYR A 63 -0.79 -5.38 -0.57
CA TYR A 63 -1.93 -4.57 -0.13
C TYR A 63 -2.30 -4.87 1.32
N ASN A 64 -2.35 -6.15 1.69
CA ASN A 64 -2.67 -6.58 3.06
C ASN A 64 -1.62 -6.08 4.07
N CYS A 65 -0.33 -6.13 3.72
CA CYS A 65 0.74 -5.55 4.54
C CYS A 65 0.56 -4.04 4.70
N ALA A 66 0.35 -3.28 3.61
CA ALA A 66 0.16 -1.84 3.68
C ALA A 66 -1.08 -1.44 4.52
N VAL A 67 -2.17 -2.20 4.43
CA VAL A 67 -3.37 -2.01 5.27
C VAL A 67 -3.07 -2.28 6.73
N HIS A 68 -2.33 -3.34 7.04
CA HIS A 68 -1.92 -3.67 8.41
C HIS A 68 -1.04 -2.57 9.00
N ASP A 69 -0.06 -2.08 8.24
CA ASP A 69 0.82 -1.00 8.69
C ASP A 69 0.07 0.31 8.89
N LEU A 70 -0.87 0.63 8.00
CA LEU A 70 -1.73 1.81 8.16
C LEU A 70 -2.59 1.71 9.42
N LYS A 71 -3.15 0.53 9.73
CA LYS A 71 -3.90 0.31 10.97
C LYS A 71 -3.02 0.54 12.19
N ASN A 72 -1.81 -0.02 12.22
CA ASN A 72 -0.88 0.16 13.33
C ASN A 72 -0.41 1.62 13.51
N LEU A 73 -0.40 2.40 12.44
CA LEU A 73 -0.07 3.83 12.48
C LEU A 73 -1.26 4.72 12.84
N THR A 74 -2.49 4.23 12.81
CA THR A 74 -3.71 5.04 13.03
C THR A 74 -4.51 4.63 14.26
N GLN A 75 -4.16 3.50 14.89
CA GLN A 75 -4.64 3.07 16.21
C GLN A 75 -3.90 3.79 17.34
#